data_AF-A0A062VL10-F1
#
_entry.id   AF-A0A062VL10-F1
#
_cell.length_a   1.000
_cell.length_b   1.000
_cell.length_c   1.000
_cell.angle_alpha   90.00
_cell.angle_beta   90.00
_cell.angle_gamma   90.00
#
_symmetry.space_group_name_H-M   'P 1'
#
loop_
_entity.id
_entity.type
_entity.pdbx_description
1 polymer ?
#
loop_
_entity_poly.entity_id
_entity_poly.type
_entity_poly.pdbx_seq_one_letter_code
_entity_poly.pdbx_strand_id
1 'polypeptide(L)'
;MLERLDAELGETDAVFYQALNDVGFTVPAQGCVYWNGEAMHTTDYKDLEQTPEKVSASITTALTNAIHLTGLLRKSKYPAS
;
A
#
# COMPACT_ATOMS: atom_id res chain seq x y z
N MET A 1 -4.73 21.39 1.10
CA MET A 1 -4.04 20.87 -0.12
C MET A 1 -3.48 19.47 0.12
N LEU A 2 -2.75 19.23 1.23
CA LEU A 2 -2.32 17.89 1.64
C LEU A 2 -3.50 16.92 1.87
N GLU A 3 -4.55 17.34 2.58
CA GLU A 3 -5.77 16.53 2.78
C GLU A 3 -6.51 16.16 1.48
N ARG A 4 -6.31 16.96 0.41
CA ARG A 4 -6.96 16.72 -0.88
C ARG A 4 -6.23 15.66 -1.70
N LEU A 5 -4.90 15.57 -1.53
CA LEU A 5 -4.08 14.53 -2.14
C LEU A 5 -4.25 13.18 -1.44
N ASP A 6 -4.38 13.17 -0.10
CA ASP A 6 -4.72 11.94 0.63
C ASP A 6 -6.11 11.40 0.25
N ALA A 7 -7.07 12.29 -0.04
CA ALA A 7 -8.39 11.89 -0.52
C ALA A 7 -8.33 11.28 -1.94
N GLU A 8 -7.62 11.92 -2.88
CA GLU A 8 -7.49 11.41 -4.27
C GLU A 8 -6.68 10.09 -4.34
N LEU A 9 -5.63 9.95 -3.51
CA LEU A 9 -4.89 8.68 -3.38
C LEU A 9 -5.74 7.61 -2.70
N GLY A 10 -6.51 7.95 -1.67
CA GLY A 10 -7.44 7.03 -1.03
C GLY A 10 -8.53 6.50 -1.98
N GLU A 11 -9.05 7.35 -2.88
CA GLU A 11 -9.97 6.94 -3.94
C GLU A 11 -9.32 5.98 -4.93
N THR A 12 -8.07 6.25 -5.32
CA THR A 12 -7.32 5.41 -6.28
C THR A 12 -6.98 4.04 -5.69
N ASP A 13 -6.51 3.99 -4.44
CA ASP A 13 -6.19 2.76 -3.72
C ASP A 13 -7.43 1.87 -3.54
N ALA A 14 -8.57 2.47 -3.23
CA ALA A 14 -9.83 1.75 -3.07
C ALA A 14 -10.26 1.03 -4.37
N VAL A 15 -10.10 1.68 -5.53
CA VAL A 15 -10.41 1.09 -6.84
C VAL A 15 -9.48 -0.09 -7.14
N PHE A 16 -8.16 0.05 -6.88
CA PHE A 16 -7.22 -1.04 -7.08
C PHE A 16 -7.48 -2.23 -6.17
N TYR A 17 -7.77 -2.00 -4.89
CA TYR A 17 -8.12 -3.07 -3.96
C TYR A 17 -9.39 -3.80 -4.35
N GLN A 18 -10.41 -3.06 -4.80
CA GLN A 18 -11.63 -3.68 -5.30
C GLN A 18 -11.32 -4.57 -6.52
N ALA A 19 -10.58 -4.06 -7.50
CA ALA A 19 -10.23 -4.83 -8.70
C ALA A 19 -9.40 -6.08 -8.39
N LEU A 20 -8.46 -6.00 -7.44
CA LEU A 20 -7.68 -7.15 -6.98
C LEU A 20 -8.57 -8.20 -6.27
N ASN A 21 -9.46 -7.74 -5.40
CA ASN A 21 -10.41 -8.61 -4.72
C ASN A 21 -11.35 -9.32 -5.71
N ASP A 22 -11.82 -8.62 -6.74
CA ASP A 22 -12.76 -9.15 -7.74
C ASP A 22 -12.17 -10.32 -8.56
N VAL A 23 -10.85 -10.37 -8.70
CA VAL A 23 -10.15 -11.46 -9.39
C VAL A 23 -9.51 -12.47 -8.41
N GLY A 24 -9.86 -12.39 -7.12
CA GLY A 24 -9.54 -13.41 -6.12
C GLY A 24 -8.24 -13.20 -5.34
N PHE A 25 -7.61 -12.01 -5.41
CA PHE A 25 -6.52 -11.68 -4.50
C PHE A 25 -7.04 -11.36 -3.10
N THR A 26 -6.24 -11.67 -2.08
CA THR A 26 -6.45 -11.19 -0.72
C THR A 26 -5.44 -10.10 -0.41
N VAL A 27 -5.93 -8.93 0.00
CA VAL A 27 -5.10 -7.76 0.29
C VAL A 27 -4.83 -7.68 1.81
N PRO A 28 -3.57 -7.52 2.25
CA PRO A 28 -3.25 -7.34 3.66
C PRO A 28 -3.63 -5.96 4.18
N ALA A 29 -3.77 -5.83 5.51
CA ALA A 29 -3.95 -4.53 6.15
C ALA A 29 -2.76 -3.59 5.84
N GLN A 30 -3.05 -2.31 5.60
CA GLN A 30 -2.05 -1.30 5.23
C GLN A 30 -1.16 -1.73 4.03
N GLY A 31 -1.77 -2.37 3.02
CA GLY A 31 -1.06 -2.93 1.85
C GLY A 31 -0.61 -1.92 0.79
N CYS A 32 -0.93 -0.62 0.95
CA CYS A 32 -0.54 0.44 0.03
C CYS A 32 0.38 1.40 0.78
N VAL A 33 1.48 1.73 0.12
CA VAL A 33 2.45 2.70 0.60
C VAL A 33 2.69 3.70 -0.51
N TYR A 34 2.54 4.97 -0.18
CA TYR A 34 2.81 6.06 -1.09
C TYR A 34 3.79 7.04 -0.47
N TRP A 35 4.39 7.86 -1.32
CA TRP A 35 5.16 9.02 -0.92
C TRP A 35 4.59 10.25 -1.60
N ASN A 36 4.43 11.31 -0.82
CA ASN A 36 4.12 12.63 -1.34
C ASN A 36 5.30 13.54 -0.98
N GLY A 37 5.84 14.24 -1.97
CA GLY A 37 6.87 15.24 -1.76
C GLY A 37 6.34 16.43 -0.96
N GLU A 38 7.26 17.24 -0.44
CA GLU A 38 6.88 18.50 0.19
C GLU A 38 6.14 19.39 -0.82
N ALA A 39 5.03 20.00 -0.38
CA ALA A 39 4.21 20.84 -1.23
C ALA A 39 5.06 21.96 -1.85
N MET A 40 4.98 22.13 -3.18
CA MET A 40 5.71 23.12 -4.00
C MET A 40 7.19 22.81 -4.30
N HIS A 41 7.71 21.62 -3.96
CA HIS A 41 9.06 21.19 -4.38
C HIS A 41 9.06 20.45 -5.73
N THR A 42 10.19 20.54 -6.46
CA THR A 42 10.42 19.91 -7.78
C THR A 42 11.08 18.53 -7.70
N THR A 43 11.29 17.99 -6.50
CA THR A 43 12.04 16.75 -6.29
C THR A 43 11.14 15.54 -6.53
N ASP A 44 11.52 14.71 -7.50
CA ASP A 44 10.88 13.40 -7.74
C ASP A 44 11.43 12.38 -6.72
N TYR A 45 10.62 11.39 -6.33
CA TYR A 45 11.04 10.33 -5.42
C TYR A 45 12.31 9.62 -5.90
N LYS A 46 12.44 9.42 -7.23
CA LYS A 46 13.60 8.77 -7.83
C LYS A 46 14.91 9.56 -7.68
N ASP A 47 14.82 10.86 -7.39
CA ASP A 47 15.96 11.76 -7.26
C ASP A 47 16.45 11.82 -5.80
N LEU A 48 15.80 11.13 -4.87
CA LEU A 48 16.22 11.04 -3.48
C LEU A 48 17.43 10.12 -3.34
N GLU A 49 18.44 10.54 -2.57
CA GLU A 49 19.63 9.71 -2.28
C GLU A 49 19.28 8.45 -1.47
N GLN A 50 18.21 8.51 -0.68
CA GLN A 50 17.74 7.40 0.14
C GLN A 50 16.22 7.42 0.29
N THR A 51 15.64 6.24 0.50
CA THR A 51 14.23 6.10 0.88
C THR A 51 13.96 6.86 2.19
N PRO A 52 12.95 7.75 2.24
CA PRO A 52 12.56 8.43 3.46
C PRO A 52 12.15 7.44 4.56
N GLU A 53 12.53 7.73 5.81
CA GLU A 53 12.30 6.82 6.95
C GLU A 53 10.82 6.45 7.11
N LYS A 54 9.89 7.41 6.93
CA LYS A 54 8.44 7.16 7.01
C LYS A 54 7.94 6.20 5.92
N VAL A 55 8.49 6.28 4.71
CA VAL A 55 8.17 5.38 3.60
C VAL A 55 8.72 3.99 3.93
N SER A 56 9.98 3.92 4.38
CA SER A 56 10.61 2.66 4.79
C SER A 56 9.84 1.94 5.91
N ALA A 57 9.40 2.69 6.93
CA ALA A 57 8.57 2.16 8.01
C ALA A 57 7.24 1.64 7.49
N SER A 58 6.57 2.39 6.60
CA SER A 58 5.29 1.98 6.00
C SER A 58 5.45 0.71 5.14
N ILE A 59 6.53 0.61 4.35
CA ILE A 59 6.89 -0.60 3.60
C ILE A 59 7.07 -1.80 4.54
N THR A 60 7.78 -1.59 5.66
CA THR A 60 8.02 -2.64 6.65
C THR A 60 6.71 -3.16 7.25
N THR A 61 5.78 -2.26 7.57
CA THR A 61 4.44 -2.63 8.06
C THR A 61 3.63 -3.38 7.00
N ALA A 62 3.58 -2.88 5.77
CA ALA A 62 2.88 -3.53 4.66
C ALA A 62 3.42 -4.95 4.41
N LEU A 63 4.74 -5.11 4.37
CA LEU A 63 5.39 -6.41 4.21
C LEU A 63 5.09 -7.37 5.35
N THR A 64 5.14 -6.89 6.60
CA THR A 64 4.85 -7.70 7.78
C THR A 64 3.42 -8.25 7.72
N ASN A 65 2.45 -7.41 7.36
CA ASN A 65 1.05 -7.81 7.21
C ASN A 65 0.86 -8.77 6.03
N ALA A 66 1.54 -8.55 4.90
CA ALA A 66 1.50 -9.44 3.74
C ALA A 66 2.07 -10.84 4.04
N ILE A 67 3.20 -10.90 4.76
CA ILE A 67 3.83 -12.15 5.19
C ILE A 67 2.89 -12.88 6.15
N HIS A 68 2.31 -12.18 7.12
CA HIS A 68 1.35 -12.75 8.06
C HIS A 68 0.14 -13.35 7.33
N LEU A 69 -0.48 -12.57 6.44
CA LEU A 69 -1.63 -13.00 5.64
C LEU A 69 -1.31 -14.25 4.80
N THR A 70 -0.15 -14.25 4.12
CA THR A 70 0.31 -15.40 3.33
C THR A 70 0.46 -16.64 4.20
N GLY A 71 1.02 -16.49 5.41
CA GLY A 71 1.15 -17.57 6.38
C GLY A 71 -0.21 -18.14 6.80
N LEU A 72 -1.22 -17.29 7.01
CA LEU A 72 -2.58 -17.70 7.34
C LEU A 72 -3.24 -18.45 6.17
N LEU A 73 -3.23 -17.87 4.97
CA LEU A 73 -3.88 -18.44 3.78
C LEU A 73 -3.23 -19.75 3.34
N ARG A 74 -1.91 -19.92 3.56
CA ARG A 74 -1.24 -21.20 3.30
C ARG A 74 -1.75 -22.32 4.22
N LYS A 75 -2.07 -22.00 5.47
CA LYS A 75 -2.57 -22.95 6.48
C LYS A 75 -4.06 -23.21 6.34
N SER A 76 -4.83 -22.15 6.06
CA SER A 76 -6.28 -22.17 5.97
C SER A 76 -6.72 -21.35 4.76
N LYS A 77 -6.73 -22.00 3.60
CA LYS A 77 -7.22 -21.40 2.34
C LYS A 77 -8.71 -21.09 2.44
N TYR A 78 -9.19 -20.20 1.57
CA TYR A 78 -10.64 -20.11 1.34
C TYR A 78 -11.19 -21.49 0.96
N PRO A 79 -12.39 -21.84 1.44
CA PRO A 79 -13.04 -23.08 1.02
C PRO A 79 -13.30 -23.05 -0.49
N ALA A 80 -13.28 -24.22 -1.11
CA ALA A 80 -13.85 -24.34 -2.45
C ALA A 80 -15.35 -24.02 -2.35
N SER A 81 -15.80 -23.07 -3.16
CA SER A 81 -17.22 -22.74 -3.34
C SER A 81 -17.99 -23.87 -3.99
#